data_AF-A0A9N8HPZ7-F1
#
_entry.id   AF-A0A9N8HPZ7-F1
#
_cell.length_a   1.000
_cell.length_b   1.000
_cell.length_c   1.000
_cell.angle_alpha   90.00
_cell.angle_beta   90.00
_cell.angle_gamma   90.00
#
_symmetry.space_group_name_H-M   'P 1'
#
loop_
_entity.id
_entity.type
_entity.pdbx_description
1 polymer ?
#
loop_
_entity_poly.entity_id
_entity_poly.type
_entity_poly.pdbx_seq_one_letter_code
_entity_poly.pdbx_strand_id
1 'polypeptide(L)'
;MSLLLILLNSLLLVSPAFAAELVTMYHIHPYTASADPSNMNLGDLAGDLFFDIAELIMLLPCSTQEDAKGLPAFVACNNKEIWGDTSVISQLVVEVTGGYGSYVACNICTADGNSPLHPDHTCQPGDYVCDCDGGRECTDPRVGRTIPGGPGGRYHETLCRDPDYRKRPHQFFCAIAVAVNRLRGYWYTTLGIGKDKTWRVLETIKTISKQCHQQSFLSDIEARGDCFEDECPRGDPCYVECFIQTTLGSEALDSPNSQGGMSKEELVEAWARPFQECPDIRRGYAMELANAMSHMLQLL
;
A
#
# COMPACT_ATOMS: atom_id res chain seq x y z
N MET A 1 21.48 -55.22 -45.06
CA MET A 1 20.10 -54.75 -44.80
C MET A 1 19.75 -55.18 -43.39
N SER A 2 19.51 -54.35 -42.40
CA SER A 2 19.29 -52.90 -42.35
C SER A 2 19.71 -52.42 -40.96
N LEU A 3 20.49 -51.35 -40.91
CA LEU A 3 20.86 -50.63 -39.69
C LEU A 3 19.71 -49.68 -39.35
N LEU A 4 19.04 -49.90 -38.21
CA LEU A 4 17.97 -49.04 -37.73
C LEU A 4 18.58 -47.83 -37.01
N LEU A 5 18.56 -46.66 -37.66
CA LEU A 5 18.91 -45.38 -37.04
C LEU A 5 17.85 -45.02 -35.99
N ILE A 6 18.25 -44.98 -34.73
CA ILE A 6 17.50 -44.30 -33.67
C ILE A 6 17.98 -42.85 -33.65
N LEU A 7 17.23 -41.97 -34.31
CA LEU A 7 17.37 -40.52 -34.14
C LEU A 7 16.78 -40.14 -32.77
N LEU A 8 17.65 -39.95 -31.78
CA LEU A 8 17.29 -39.24 -30.55
C LEU A 8 16.99 -37.78 -30.92
N ASN A 9 15.71 -37.45 -31.01
CA ASN A 9 15.24 -36.08 -30.86
C ASN A 9 15.50 -35.64 -29.42
N SER A 10 16.66 -35.04 -29.18
CA SER A 10 16.91 -34.22 -28.00
C SER A 10 16.06 -32.95 -28.10
N LEU A 11 14.77 -33.09 -27.80
CA LEU A 11 13.94 -31.95 -27.40
C LEU A 11 14.57 -31.43 -26.10
N LEU A 12 15.37 -30.38 -26.24
CA LEU A 12 15.70 -29.48 -25.14
C LEU A 12 14.36 -28.99 -24.58
N LEU A 13 13.91 -29.62 -23.50
CA LEU A 13 12.97 -29.06 -22.54
C LEU A 13 13.67 -27.85 -21.92
N VAL A 14 13.71 -26.74 -22.66
CA VAL A 14 13.89 -25.44 -22.06
C VAL A 14 12.63 -25.25 -21.24
N SER A 15 12.71 -25.51 -19.93
CA SER A 15 11.70 -25.01 -19.00
C SER A 15 11.42 -23.57 -19.39
N PRO A 16 10.15 -23.15 -19.58
CA PRO A 16 9.88 -21.76 -19.86
C PRO A 16 10.52 -20.96 -18.74
N ALA A 17 11.60 -20.25 -19.04
CA ALA A 17 12.08 -19.21 -18.16
C ALA A 17 10.86 -18.33 -17.95
N PHE A 18 10.36 -18.27 -16.71
CA PHE A 18 9.21 -17.43 -16.40
C PHE A 18 9.54 -16.05 -16.94
N ALA A 19 8.76 -15.62 -17.95
CA ALA A 19 9.00 -14.35 -18.60
C ALA A 19 8.94 -13.26 -17.54
N ALA A 20 9.84 -12.28 -17.66
CA ALA A 20 9.82 -11.12 -16.80
C ALA A 20 8.46 -10.40 -16.94
N GLU A 21 7.80 -10.15 -15.81
CA GLU A 21 6.57 -9.37 -15.74
C GLU A 21 6.92 -7.94 -15.33
N LEU A 22 6.37 -6.95 -16.04
CA LEU A 22 6.50 -5.54 -15.66
C LEU A 22 5.26 -5.13 -14.88
N VAL A 23 5.46 -4.70 -13.64
CA VAL A 23 4.38 -4.30 -12.73
C VAL A 23 4.59 -2.84 -12.36
N THR A 24 3.54 -2.04 -12.46
CA THR A 24 3.55 -0.70 -11.85
C THR A 24 3.14 -0.83 -10.40
N MET A 25 4.05 -0.48 -9.49
CA MET A 25 3.83 -0.50 -8.05
C MET A 25 3.90 0.93 -7.49
N TYR A 26 3.16 1.15 -6.42
CA TYR A 26 3.14 2.39 -5.66
C TYR A 26 3.70 2.11 -4.27
N HIS A 27 4.47 3.08 -3.78
CA HIS A 27 5.18 2.95 -2.52
C HIS A 27 5.01 4.24 -1.73
N ILE A 28 4.33 4.13 -0.59
CA ILE A 28 4.17 5.20 0.40
C ILE A 28 5.30 5.06 1.42
N HIS A 29 6.13 6.08 1.57
CA HIS A 29 7.26 6.03 2.51
C HIS A 29 7.63 7.42 3.03
N PRO A 30 8.34 7.52 4.16
CA PRO A 30 8.95 8.77 4.57
C PRO A 30 9.90 9.29 3.50
N TYR A 31 9.91 10.60 3.30
CA TYR A 31 10.81 11.24 2.34
C TYR A 31 12.30 10.94 2.61
N THR A 32 12.66 10.73 3.87
CA THR A 32 14.02 10.40 4.30
C THR A 32 14.39 8.93 4.11
N ALA A 33 13.42 8.07 3.80
CA ALA A 33 13.68 6.66 3.56
C ALA A 33 14.33 6.43 2.19
N SER A 34 14.96 5.27 2.03
CA SER A 34 15.56 4.87 0.76
C SER A 34 14.51 4.82 -0.36
N ALA A 35 14.87 5.34 -1.54
CA ALA A 35 14.05 5.19 -2.74
C ALA A 35 14.08 3.76 -3.33
N ASP A 36 15.00 2.91 -2.84
CA ASP A 36 15.06 1.49 -3.17
C ASP A 36 14.01 0.74 -2.33
N PRO A 37 12.99 0.11 -2.93
CA PRO A 37 11.90 -0.55 -2.22
C PRO A 37 12.30 -1.90 -1.59
N SER A 38 13.57 -2.10 -1.25
CA SER A 38 14.05 -3.35 -0.65
C SER A 38 13.57 -3.50 0.79
N ASN A 39 12.95 -4.65 1.09
CA ASN A 39 12.27 -4.96 2.35
C ASN A 39 11.06 -4.06 2.62
N MET A 40 10.30 -3.68 1.60
CA MET A 40 9.17 -2.76 1.73
C MET A 40 7.88 -3.38 1.20
N ASN A 41 6.75 -2.85 1.68
CA ASN A 41 5.43 -3.16 1.14
C ASN A 41 5.04 -2.14 0.08
N LEU A 42 4.39 -2.63 -0.97
CA LEU A 42 3.93 -1.83 -2.11
C LEU A 42 2.53 -2.29 -2.50
N GLY A 43 1.82 -1.48 -3.27
CA GLY A 43 0.57 -1.85 -3.90
C GLY A 43 0.63 -1.71 -5.41
N ASP A 44 -0.23 -2.44 -6.13
CA ASP A 44 -0.73 -1.87 -7.39
C ASP A 44 -1.64 -0.67 -7.08
N LEU A 45 -2.11 0.01 -8.12
CA LEU A 45 -2.94 1.20 -7.97
C LEU A 45 -4.17 0.97 -7.08
N ALA A 46 -4.83 -0.18 -7.20
CA ALA A 46 -6.00 -0.51 -6.40
C ALA A 46 -5.63 -1.03 -4.99
N GLY A 47 -4.45 -1.62 -4.85
CA GLY A 47 -3.90 -2.12 -3.59
C GLY A 47 -3.51 -0.98 -2.65
N ASP A 48 -2.81 0.04 -3.16
CA ASP A 48 -2.44 1.23 -2.39
C ASP A 48 -3.65 2.14 -2.14
N LEU A 49 -4.57 2.27 -3.09
CA LEU A 49 -5.87 2.90 -2.85
C LEU A 49 -6.63 2.20 -1.69
N PHE A 50 -6.59 0.87 -1.60
CA PHE A 50 -7.18 0.17 -0.47
C PHE A 50 -6.51 0.56 0.85
N PHE A 51 -5.17 0.69 0.90
CA PHE A 51 -4.47 1.18 2.08
C PHE A 51 -4.99 2.56 2.50
N ASP A 52 -5.01 3.54 1.60
CA ASP A 52 -5.47 4.91 1.92
C ASP A 52 -6.94 4.96 2.38
N ILE A 53 -7.83 4.20 1.74
CA ILE A 53 -9.24 4.10 2.19
C ILE A 53 -9.31 3.45 3.57
N ALA A 54 -8.55 2.39 3.81
CA ALA A 54 -8.53 1.69 5.10
C ALA A 54 -7.97 2.59 6.21
N GLU A 55 -6.93 3.39 5.95
CA GLU A 55 -6.39 4.39 6.87
C GLU A 55 -7.47 5.38 7.33
N LEU A 56 -8.24 5.92 6.39
CA LEU A 56 -9.33 6.86 6.69
C LEU A 56 -10.46 6.20 7.49
N ILE A 57 -10.85 4.98 7.13
CA ILE A 57 -11.88 4.21 7.86
C ILE A 57 -11.43 3.93 9.30
N MET A 58 -10.15 3.64 9.51
CA MET A 58 -9.59 3.34 10.83
C MET A 58 -9.51 4.56 11.76
N LEU A 59 -9.78 5.78 11.29
CA LEU A 59 -9.96 6.93 12.17
C LEU A 59 -11.16 6.79 13.13
N LEU A 60 -12.20 6.06 12.73
CA LEU A 60 -13.37 5.82 13.60
C LEU A 60 -12.96 5.20 14.95
N PRO A 61 -12.28 4.03 15.00
CA PRO A 61 -11.82 3.45 16.26
C PRO A 61 -10.63 4.21 16.89
N CYS A 62 -9.89 5.04 16.16
CA CYS A 62 -8.78 5.82 16.72
C CYS A 62 -9.24 7.11 17.44
N SER A 63 -10.52 7.48 17.34
CA SER A 63 -11.05 8.72 17.92
C SER A 63 -11.06 8.73 19.46
N THR A 64 -11.05 7.56 20.13
CA THR A 64 -10.79 7.47 21.57
C THR A 64 -9.84 6.31 21.91
N GLN A 65 -8.95 6.51 22.89
CA GLN A 65 -8.02 5.46 23.35
C GLN A 65 -8.73 4.22 23.93
N GLU A 66 -9.97 4.35 24.39
CA GLU A 66 -10.75 3.21 24.87
C GLU A 66 -11.32 2.37 23.72
N ASP A 67 -11.75 3.02 22.63
CA ASP A 67 -12.28 2.35 21.44
C ASP A 67 -11.20 1.54 20.67
N ALA A 68 -9.92 1.94 20.81
CA ALA A 68 -8.79 1.24 20.21
C ALA A 68 -8.31 0.01 21.02
N LYS A 69 -8.73 -0.16 22.29
CA LYS A 69 -8.27 -1.26 23.15
C LYS A 69 -8.79 -2.61 22.64
N GLY A 70 -7.87 -3.51 22.32
CA GLY A 70 -8.20 -4.88 21.86
C GLY A 70 -8.43 -5.01 20.36
N LEU A 71 -8.34 -3.91 19.60
CA LEU A 71 -8.34 -3.96 18.15
C LEU A 71 -6.91 -4.03 17.58
N PRO A 72 -6.71 -4.68 16.43
CA PRO A 72 -5.49 -4.51 15.62
C PRO A 72 -5.20 -3.04 15.24
N ALA A 73 -6.14 -2.13 15.53
CA ALA A 73 -6.03 -0.68 15.38
C ALA A 73 -4.83 -0.06 16.12
N PHE A 74 -4.20 -0.73 17.11
CA PHE A 74 -2.94 -0.23 17.69
C PHE A 74 -1.85 0.00 16.65
N VAL A 75 -1.80 -0.83 15.59
CA VAL A 75 -0.87 -0.64 14.48
C VAL A 75 -1.29 0.57 13.66
N ALA A 76 -2.57 0.73 13.31
CA ALA A 76 -3.04 1.84 12.48
C ALA A 76 -3.00 3.20 13.19
N CYS A 77 -3.41 3.28 14.47
CA CYS A 77 -3.41 4.54 15.21
C CYS A 77 -1.99 5.03 15.54
N ASN A 78 -0.97 4.17 15.50
CA ASN A 78 0.42 4.54 15.82
C ASN A 78 1.40 4.37 14.64
N ASN A 79 0.95 3.99 13.43
CA ASN A 79 1.85 3.79 12.30
C ASN A 79 2.34 5.13 11.76
N LYS A 80 3.65 5.36 11.84
CA LYS A 80 4.29 6.59 11.35
C LYS A 80 4.26 6.72 9.83
N GLU A 81 4.10 5.64 9.07
CA GLU A 81 3.88 5.71 7.62
C GLU A 81 2.52 6.36 7.27
N ILE A 82 1.55 6.24 8.19
CA ILE A 82 0.21 6.83 8.10
C ILE A 82 0.26 8.32 8.49
N TRP A 83 0.83 8.61 9.68
CA TRP A 83 0.74 9.92 10.35
C TRP A 83 1.99 10.80 10.27
N GLY A 84 3.04 10.37 9.57
CA GLY A 84 4.28 11.14 9.45
C GLY A 84 4.12 12.38 8.58
N ASP A 85 4.60 13.53 9.08
CA ASP A 85 4.47 14.84 8.43
C ASP A 85 5.23 14.96 7.08
N THR A 86 6.03 13.96 6.70
CA THR A 86 6.93 14.01 5.54
C THR A 86 6.83 12.78 4.64
N SER A 87 5.66 12.17 4.50
CA SER A 87 5.48 11.02 3.61
C SER A 87 5.35 11.43 2.13
N VAL A 88 5.81 10.54 1.26
CA VAL A 88 5.77 10.68 -0.20
C VAL A 88 5.27 9.39 -0.83
N ILE A 89 4.80 9.50 -2.08
CA ILE A 89 4.30 8.36 -2.85
C ILE A 89 5.09 8.27 -4.14
N SER A 90 5.78 7.14 -4.34
CA SER A 90 6.58 6.85 -5.52
C SER A 90 5.84 5.87 -6.43
N GLN A 91 5.76 6.19 -7.73
CA GLN A 91 5.28 5.30 -8.79
C GLN A 91 6.47 4.63 -9.46
N LEU A 92 6.51 3.31 -9.41
CA LEU A 92 7.65 2.48 -9.80
C LEU A 92 7.23 1.48 -10.88
N VAL A 93 8.10 1.26 -11.87
CA VAL A 93 8.03 0.09 -12.76
C VAL A 93 9.03 -0.94 -12.24
N VAL A 94 8.50 -2.07 -11.79
CA VAL A 94 9.26 -3.18 -11.22
C VAL A 94 9.22 -4.35 -12.20
N GLU A 95 10.39 -4.86 -12.54
CA GLU A 95 10.51 -6.14 -13.24
C GLU A 95 10.49 -7.26 -12.22
N VAL A 96 9.64 -8.27 -12.43
CA VAL A 96 9.51 -9.46 -11.57
C VAL A 96 9.80 -10.71 -12.40
N THR A 97 10.69 -11.57 -11.92
CA THR A 97 11.08 -12.83 -12.56
C THR A 97 10.90 -14.00 -11.61
N GLY A 98 10.57 -15.18 -12.14
CA GLY A 98 10.40 -16.39 -11.32
C GLY A 98 9.06 -16.49 -10.56
N GLY A 99 8.11 -15.61 -10.88
CA GLY A 99 6.77 -15.60 -10.28
C GLY A 99 6.74 -15.01 -8.86
N TYR A 100 5.60 -15.17 -8.19
CA TYR A 100 5.34 -14.57 -6.86
C TYR A 100 5.45 -15.59 -5.72
N GLY A 101 5.97 -15.12 -4.58
CA GLY A 101 5.93 -15.81 -3.29
C GLY A 101 4.78 -15.34 -2.41
N SER A 102 4.80 -15.74 -1.14
CA SER A 102 3.85 -15.25 -0.14
C SER A 102 4.16 -13.80 0.23
N TYR A 103 3.13 -12.97 0.34
CA TYR A 103 3.25 -11.64 0.92
C TYR A 103 3.72 -11.73 2.38
N VAL A 104 4.60 -10.81 2.77
CA VAL A 104 5.04 -10.64 4.15
C VAL A 104 4.99 -9.16 4.52
N ALA A 105 4.57 -8.84 5.74
CA ALA A 105 4.51 -7.47 6.19
C ALA A 105 5.92 -6.94 6.41
N CYS A 106 6.17 -5.70 6.02
CA CYS A 106 7.39 -4.98 6.28
C CYS A 106 7.05 -3.59 6.81
N ASN A 107 7.87 -3.07 7.71
CA ASN A 107 7.67 -1.74 8.29
C ASN A 107 9.01 -1.21 8.80
N ILE A 108 9.06 0.09 9.08
CA ILE A 108 10.24 0.78 9.58
C ILE A 108 10.49 0.41 11.04
N CYS A 109 11.74 0.04 11.33
CA CYS A 109 12.20 -0.20 12.68
C CYS A 109 11.97 1.02 13.58
N THR A 110 11.44 0.78 14.77
CA THR A 110 11.14 1.85 15.73
C THR A 110 12.41 2.54 16.21
N ALA A 111 12.26 3.76 16.75
CA ALA A 111 13.38 4.54 17.30
C ALA A 111 14.12 3.80 18.43
N ASP A 112 13.41 2.93 19.16
CA ASP A 112 13.93 2.13 20.26
C ASP A 112 14.65 0.86 19.79
N GLY A 113 14.77 0.64 18.47
CA GLY A 113 15.49 -0.49 17.89
C GLY A 113 14.71 -1.81 17.87
N ASN A 114 13.38 -1.75 17.97
CA ASN A 114 12.50 -2.93 17.89
C ASN A 114 11.69 -2.92 16.60
N SER A 115 11.45 -4.11 16.05
CA SER A 115 10.53 -4.30 14.93
C SER A 115 9.10 -4.02 15.41
N PRO A 116 8.34 -3.18 14.70
CA PRO A 116 6.93 -2.96 15.04
C PRO A 116 6.06 -4.19 14.70
N LEU A 117 6.59 -5.14 13.94
CA LEU A 117 5.87 -6.35 13.51
C LEU A 117 6.07 -7.52 14.49
N HIS A 118 7.22 -7.58 15.15
CA HIS A 118 7.54 -8.64 16.10
C HIS A 118 8.30 -8.09 17.31
N PRO A 119 7.71 -8.07 18.52
CA PRO A 119 8.29 -7.39 19.68
C PRO A 119 9.62 -7.97 20.13
N ASP A 120 9.89 -9.25 19.85
CA ASP A 120 11.14 -9.91 20.23
C ASP A 120 12.27 -9.74 19.18
N HIS A 121 12.03 -9.01 18.08
CA HIS A 121 13.01 -8.82 17.02
C HIS A 121 13.60 -7.40 17.07
N THR A 122 14.90 -7.32 17.38
CA THR A 122 15.66 -6.06 17.35
C THR A 122 16.14 -5.73 15.94
N CYS A 123 16.14 -4.46 15.58
CA CYS A 123 16.57 -3.96 14.28
C CYS A 123 17.26 -2.59 14.41
N GLN A 124 17.89 -2.13 13.33
CA GLN A 124 18.48 -0.80 13.29
C GLN A 124 17.38 0.27 13.11
N PRO A 125 17.27 1.27 14.00
CA PRO A 125 16.27 2.32 13.87
C PRO A 125 16.25 2.99 12.50
N GLY A 126 15.06 3.12 11.91
CA GLY A 126 14.88 3.71 10.58
C GLY A 126 15.05 2.76 9.40
N ASP A 127 15.59 1.55 9.62
CA ASP A 127 15.69 0.54 8.57
C ASP A 127 14.36 -0.19 8.41
N TYR A 128 14.03 -0.57 7.17
CA TYR A 128 12.89 -1.43 6.90
C TYR A 128 13.18 -2.89 7.26
N VAL A 129 12.26 -3.51 7.99
CA VAL A 129 12.32 -4.92 8.38
C VAL A 129 11.03 -5.63 8.02
N CYS A 130 11.15 -6.90 7.63
CA CYS A 130 10.02 -7.75 7.27
C CYS A 130 9.84 -8.87 8.29
N ASP A 131 8.59 -9.24 8.56
CA ASP A 131 8.26 -10.39 9.41
C ASP A 131 7.84 -11.59 8.56
N CYS A 132 8.68 -12.63 8.59
CA CYS A 132 8.45 -13.89 7.92
C CYS A 132 8.17 -15.00 8.94
N ASP A 133 7.23 -15.91 8.63
CA ASP A 133 6.82 -17.08 9.42
C ASP A 133 7.19 -17.10 10.92
N GLY A 134 6.61 -16.17 11.70
CA GLY A 134 6.77 -16.09 13.16
C GLY A 134 8.12 -15.54 13.61
N GLY A 135 8.55 -14.41 13.04
CA GLY A 135 9.80 -13.74 13.39
C GLY A 135 11.06 -14.39 12.82
N ARG A 136 10.93 -15.33 11.87
CA ARG A 136 12.07 -15.98 11.22
C ARG A 136 12.60 -15.14 10.06
N GLU A 137 13.85 -15.39 9.68
CA GLU A 137 14.46 -14.76 8.52
C GLU A 137 13.72 -15.15 7.23
N CYS A 138 13.46 -14.17 6.37
CA CYS A 138 12.85 -14.39 5.07
C CYS A 138 13.80 -15.16 4.15
N THR A 139 13.35 -16.28 3.61
CA THR A 139 14.20 -17.17 2.76
C THR A 139 13.73 -17.29 1.33
N ASP A 140 12.48 -16.93 1.02
CA ASP A 140 11.95 -16.90 -0.34
C ASP A 140 12.34 -15.58 -1.02
N PRO A 141 13.18 -15.59 -2.08
CA PRO A 141 13.61 -14.37 -2.73
C PRO A 141 12.53 -13.76 -3.63
N ARG A 142 11.44 -14.47 -3.95
CA ARG A 142 10.42 -13.97 -4.88
C ARG A 142 9.67 -12.77 -4.29
N VAL A 143 9.13 -11.94 -5.17
CA VAL A 143 8.21 -10.87 -4.75
C VAL A 143 6.98 -11.51 -4.12
N GLY A 144 6.70 -11.17 -2.86
CA GLY A 144 5.48 -11.60 -2.18
C GLY A 144 4.26 -10.93 -2.83
N ARG A 145 3.14 -11.64 -2.95
CA ARG A 145 1.89 -11.05 -3.45
C ARG A 145 0.67 -11.56 -2.71
N THR A 146 -0.24 -10.67 -2.34
CA THR A 146 -1.55 -11.01 -1.78
C THR A 146 -2.62 -10.03 -2.22
N ILE A 147 -3.89 -10.44 -2.09
CA ILE A 147 -5.01 -9.50 -2.04
C ILE A 147 -5.16 -9.07 -0.56
N PRO A 148 -5.44 -7.79 -0.26
CA PRO A 148 -5.64 -7.33 1.11
C PRO A 148 -6.78 -8.07 1.82
N GLY A 149 -6.69 -8.23 3.14
CA GLY A 149 -7.72 -8.89 3.96
C GLY A 149 -7.72 -10.44 3.89
N GLY A 150 -6.62 -11.05 3.45
CA GLY A 150 -6.46 -12.50 3.33
C GLY A 150 -7.13 -13.07 2.08
N PRO A 151 -7.54 -14.35 2.05
CA PRO A 151 -8.22 -14.98 0.90
C PRO A 151 -9.58 -14.32 0.56
N GLY A 152 -9.52 -13.15 -0.10
CA GLY A 152 -10.67 -12.36 -0.57
C GLY A 152 -11.44 -11.63 0.53
N GLY A 153 -10.77 -10.90 1.43
CA GLY A 153 -11.46 -10.05 2.43
C GLY A 153 -12.26 -10.80 3.52
N ARG A 154 -12.25 -12.13 3.51
CA ARG A 154 -13.08 -12.98 4.39
C ARG A 154 -12.94 -12.72 5.88
N TYR A 155 -11.76 -12.27 6.31
CA TYR A 155 -11.54 -11.90 7.71
C TYR A 155 -12.47 -10.74 8.11
N HIS A 156 -12.43 -9.64 7.35
CA HIS A 156 -13.25 -8.47 7.62
C HIS A 156 -14.74 -8.75 7.37
N GLU A 157 -15.09 -9.58 6.39
CA GLU A 157 -16.47 -10.01 6.19
C GLU A 157 -17.02 -10.81 7.38
N THR A 158 -16.21 -11.71 7.96
CA THR A 158 -16.62 -12.53 9.10
C THR A 158 -16.85 -11.65 10.31
N LEU A 159 -15.94 -10.71 10.59
CA LEU A 159 -16.13 -9.74 11.66
C LEU A 159 -17.36 -8.86 11.42
N CYS A 160 -17.56 -8.35 10.20
CA CYS A 160 -18.75 -7.57 9.87
C CYS A 160 -20.07 -8.37 10.04
N ARG A 161 -20.05 -9.70 9.88
CA ARG A 161 -21.25 -10.54 10.08
C ARG A 161 -21.52 -10.88 11.54
N ASP A 162 -20.55 -10.68 12.43
CA ASP A 162 -20.69 -10.91 13.85
C ASP A 162 -21.51 -9.76 14.50
N PRO A 163 -22.65 -10.05 15.15
CA PRO A 163 -23.47 -9.03 15.81
C PRO A 163 -22.73 -8.17 16.84
N ASP A 164 -21.67 -8.69 17.47
CA ASP A 164 -20.89 -7.94 18.46
C ASP A 164 -19.99 -6.89 17.79
N TYR A 165 -19.60 -7.12 16.53
CA TYR A 165 -18.76 -6.22 15.74
C TYR A 165 -19.55 -5.29 14.81
N ARG A 166 -20.88 -5.41 14.75
CA ARG A 166 -21.77 -4.49 14.01
C ARG A 166 -22.13 -3.21 14.76
N LYS A 167 -21.63 -3.03 15.98
CA LYS A 167 -21.86 -1.83 16.79
C LYS A 167 -20.63 -0.94 16.74
N ARG A 168 -20.81 0.36 16.96
CA ARG A 168 -19.68 1.26 17.21
C ARG A 168 -18.82 0.72 18.36
N PRO A 169 -17.48 0.83 18.27
CA PRO A 169 -16.73 1.39 17.15
C PRO A 169 -16.50 0.40 15.99
N HIS A 170 -16.76 -0.89 16.16
CA HIS A 170 -16.36 -1.99 15.28
C HIS A 170 -17.00 -2.07 13.89
N GLN A 171 -18.08 -1.32 13.65
CA GLN A 171 -18.76 -1.23 12.35
C GLN A 171 -17.82 -0.90 11.16
N PHE A 172 -16.65 -0.31 11.43
CA PHE A 172 -15.62 -0.07 10.41
C PHE A 172 -15.17 -1.36 9.68
N PHE A 173 -15.25 -2.54 10.31
CA PHE A 173 -14.92 -3.81 9.66
C PHE A 173 -15.81 -4.10 8.44
N CYS A 174 -17.07 -3.64 8.45
CA CYS A 174 -17.94 -3.74 7.28
C CYS A 174 -17.42 -2.88 6.13
N ALA A 175 -17.03 -1.63 6.41
CA ALA A 175 -16.52 -0.72 5.40
C ALA A 175 -15.20 -1.25 4.79
N ILE A 176 -14.29 -1.78 5.63
CA ILE A 176 -13.07 -2.44 5.15
C ILE A 176 -13.40 -3.64 4.24
N ALA A 177 -14.38 -4.47 4.61
CA ALA A 177 -14.79 -5.61 3.78
C ALA A 177 -15.32 -5.15 2.41
N VAL A 178 -16.15 -4.11 2.37
CA VAL A 178 -16.64 -3.51 1.11
C VAL A 178 -15.46 -2.99 0.27
N ALA A 179 -14.51 -2.27 0.88
CA ALA A 179 -13.35 -1.73 0.18
C ALA A 179 -12.47 -2.83 -0.45
N VAL A 180 -12.15 -3.89 0.31
CA VAL A 180 -11.39 -5.05 -0.23
C VAL A 180 -12.10 -5.66 -1.43
N ASN A 181 -13.40 -5.94 -1.30
CA ASN A 181 -14.19 -6.59 -2.33
C ASN A 181 -14.38 -5.74 -3.58
N ARG A 182 -14.46 -4.42 -3.41
CA ARG A 182 -14.60 -3.47 -4.52
C ARG A 182 -13.30 -3.30 -5.28
N LEU A 183 -12.19 -3.09 -4.57
CA LEU A 183 -10.93 -2.71 -5.19
C LEU A 183 -10.19 -3.93 -5.74
N ARG A 184 -10.12 -5.03 -4.98
CA ARG A 184 -9.42 -6.27 -5.36
C ARG A 184 -8.02 -6.02 -5.93
N GLY A 185 -7.31 -5.02 -5.39
CA GLY A 185 -5.93 -4.74 -5.74
C GLY A 185 -4.97 -5.75 -5.14
N TYR A 186 -3.72 -5.72 -5.59
CA TYR A 186 -2.64 -6.53 -5.04
C TYR A 186 -1.73 -5.69 -4.15
N TRP A 187 -1.35 -6.28 -3.03
CA TRP A 187 -0.19 -5.88 -2.25
C TRP A 187 0.99 -6.76 -2.61
N TYR A 188 2.17 -6.14 -2.59
CA TYR A 188 3.44 -6.74 -2.92
C TYR A 188 4.43 -6.56 -1.79
N THR A 189 5.37 -7.49 -1.68
CA THR A 189 6.55 -7.34 -0.84
C THR A 189 7.80 -7.62 -1.64
N THR A 190 8.67 -6.63 -1.71
CA THR A 190 10.00 -6.77 -2.32
C THR A 190 11.01 -7.00 -1.22
N LEU A 191 11.68 -8.16 -1.23
CA LEU A 191 12.70 -8.51 -0.24
C LEU A 191 14.10 -8.28 -0.80
N GLY A 192 15.01 -7.75 0.03
CA GLY A 192 16.40 -7.46 -0.37
C GLY A 192 17.15 -8.70 -0.86
N ILE A 193 16.85 -9.89 -0.32
CA ILE A 193 17.44 -11.16 -0.76
C ILE A 193 17.15 -11.53 -2.22
N GLY A 194 16.06 -10.99 -2.77
CA GLY A 194 15.61 -11.18 -4.15
C GLY A 194 16.04 -10.09 -5.12
N LYS A 195 16.56 -8.96 -4.62
CA LYS A 195 16.96 -7.84 -5.46
C LYS A 195 18.00 -8.27 -6.50
N ASP A 196 17.80 -7.82 -7.73
CA ASP A 196 18.61 -8.12 -8.92
C ASP A 196 18.65 -9.62 -9.30
N LYS A 197 17.81 -10.45 -8.68
CA LYS A 197 17.68 -11.89 -8.97
C LYS A 197 16.28 -12.25 -9.43
N THR A 198 15.28 -11.89 -8.63
CA THR A 198 13.85 -12.17 -8.82
C THR A 198 13.06 -10.89 -9.04
N TRP A 199 13.64 -9.73 -8.72
CA TRP A 199 13.04 -8.44 -9.03
C TRP A 199 14.08 -7.32 -9.10
N ARG A 200 13.73 -6.23 -9.80
CA ARG A 200 14.47 -4.96 -9.76
C ARG A 200 13.57 -3.80 -10.19
N VAL A 201 13.85 -2.61 -9.67
CA VAL A 201 13.22 -1.38 -10.19
C VAL A 201 13.87 -1.04 -11.52
N LEU A 202 13.06 -0.94 -12.58
CA LEU A 202 13.51 -0.47 -13.88
C LEU A 202 13.44 1.06 -13.97
N GLU A 203 12.37 1.63 -13.41
CA GLU A 203 12.10 3.05 -13.50
C GLU A 203 11.30 3.53 -12.29
N THR A 204 11.66 4.70 -11.77
CA THR A 204 10.75 5.50 -10.94
C THR A 204 10.12 6.54 -11.84
N ILE A 205 8.82 6.42 -12.12
CA ILE A 205 8.11 7.31 -13.03
C ILE A 205 7.98 8.69 -12.41
N LYS A 206 7.52 8.75 -11.15
CA LYS A 206 7.26 9.99 -10.42
C LYS A 206 7.28 9.75 -8.91
N THR A 207 7.69 10.76 -8.15
CA THR A 207 7.43 10.81 -6.70
C THR A 207 6.71 12.11 -6.38
N ILE A 208 5.63 12.03 -5.61
CA ILE A 208 4.81 13.19 -5.21
C ILE A 208 4.70 13.24 -3.69
N SER A 209 4.39 14.40 -3.11
CA SER A 209 4.14 14.50 -1.68
C SER A 209 2.80 13.84 -1.31
N LYS A 210 2.74 13.14 -0.17
CA LYS A 210 1.49 12.56 0.36
C LYS A 210 0.46 13.66 0.63
N GLN A 211 0.90 14.85 1.06
CA GLN A 211 0.04 16.01 1.26
C GLN A 211 -0.69 16.44 -0.02
N CYS A 212 0.04 16.62 -1.14
CA CYS A 212 -0.59 17.01 -2.40
C CYS A 212 -1.54 15.91 -2.90
N HIS A 213 -1.10 14.65 -2.79
CA HIS A 213 -1.91 13.50 -3.14
C HIS A 213 -3.24 13.47 -2.36
N GLN A 214 -3.18 13.49 -1.03
CA GLN A 214 -4.37 13.48 -0.16
C GLN A 214 -5.26 14.68 -0.40
N GLN A 215 -4.70 15.87 -0.64
CA GLN A 215 -5.50 17.05 -0.93
C GLN A 215 -6.29 16.90 -2.23
N SER A 216 -5.65 16.47 -3.31
CA SER A 216 -6.33 16.26 -4.60
C SER A 216 -7.35 15.10 -4.52
N PHE A 217 -6.96 13.96 -3.96
CA PHE A 217 -7.83 12.78 -3.82
C PHE A 217 -9.08 13.06 -2.96
N LEU A 218 -8.90 13.63 -1.76
CA LEU A 218 -10.01 13.91 -0.86
C LEU A 218 -10.92 15.00 -1.40
N SER A 219 -10.39 16.03 -2.06
CA SER A 219 -11.23 17.06 -2.67
C SER A 219 -12.09 16.54 -3.83
N ASP A 220 -11.61 15.55 -4.59
CA ASP A 220 -12.43 14.87 -5.61
C ASP A 220 -13.57 14.04 -5.00
N ILE A 221 -13.36 13.48 -3.81
CA ILE A 221 -14.40 12.75 -3.07
C ILE A 221 -15.40 13.71 -2.44
N GLU A 222 -14.91 14.78 -1.80
CA GLU A 222 -15.72 15.84 -1.19
C GLU A 222 -16.67 16.48 -2.21
N ALA A 223 -16.22 16.68 -3.46
CA ALA A 223 -17.06 17.21 -4.53
C ALA A 223 -18.21 16.27 -4.97
N ARG A 224 -18.18 15.00 -4.58
CA ARG A 224 -19.22 14.00 -4.93
C ARG A 224 -20.21 13.74 -3.80
N GLY A 225 -19.83 13.97 -2.54
CA GLY A 225 -20.69 13.75 -1.37
C GLY A 225 -21.47 15.00 -0.98
N ASP A 226 -22.70 14.83 -0.52
CA ASP A 226 -23.57 15.91 -0.02
C ASP A 226 -23.55 16.06 1.50
N CYS A 227 -22.93 15.12 2.22
CA CYS A 227 -22.82 15.09 3.67
C CYS A 227 -21.52 15.73 4.24
N PHE A 228 -20.66 16.27 3.38
CA PHE A 228 -19.43 16.97 3.81
C PHE A 228 -19.78 18.38 4.27
N GLU A 229 -20.17 18.49 5.54
CA GLU A 229 -20.54 19.76 6.19
C GLU A 229 -19.33 20.44 6.84
N ASP A 230 -19.38 21.78 7.00
CA ASP A 230 -18.31 22.57 7.65
C ASP A 230 -18.04 22.12 9.10
N GLU A 231 -19.05 21.56 9.76
CA GLU A 231 -19.00 21.04 11.14
C GLU A 231 -18.32 19.66 11.22
N CYS A 232 -17.97 19.06 10.08
CA CYS A 232 -17.30 17.76 9.94
C CYS A 232 -15.90 17.93 9.32
N PRO A 233 -14.92 18.52 10.03
CA PRO A 233 -13.56 18.63 9.53
C PRO A 233 -12.93 17.27 9.27
N ARG A 234 -11.95 17.23 8.35
CA ARG A 234 -11.15 16.03 8.08
C ARG A 234 -10.57 15.47 9.38
N GLY A 235 -10.83 14.18 9.63
CA GLY A 235 -10.42 13.51 10.86
C GLY A 235 -11.55 13.24 11.84
N ASP A 236 -12.66 13.98 11.76
CA ASP A 236 -13.80 13.77 12.65
C ASP A 236 -14.62 12.54 12.24
N PRO A 237 -15.26 11.84 13.21
CA PRO A 237 -16.08 10.68 12.91
C PRO A 237 -17.17 10.95 11.86
N CYS A 238 -17.81 12.12 11.87
CA CYS A 238 -18.84 12.44 10.86
C CYS A 238 -18.26 12.66 9.46
N TYR A 239 -17.05 13.22 9.34
CA TYR A 239 -16.34 13.27 8.05
C TYR A 239 -16.05 11.87 7.52
N VAL A 240 -15.55 10.97 8.39
CA VAL A 240 -15.21 9.60 8.00
C VAL A 240 -16.46 8.82 7.61
N GLU A 241 -17.58 9.01 8.31
CA GLU A 241 -18.87 8.41 7.93
C GLU A 241 -19.32 8.93 6.55
N CYS A 242 -19.23 10.23 6.29
CA CYS A 242 -19.57 10.78 4.98
C CYS A 242 -18.65 10.26 3.86
N PHE A 243 -17.35 10.16 4.14
CA PHE A 243 -16.37 9.55 3.24
C PHE A 243 -16.76 8.11 2.90
N ILE A 244 -17.10 7.28 3.89
CA ILE A 244 -17.53 5.90 3.69
C ILE A 244 -18.82 5.84 2.86
N GLN A 245 -19.81 6.68 3.15
CA GLN A 245 -21.07 6.70 2.40
C GLN A 245 -20.84 7.08 0.93
N THR A 246 -20.02 8.10 0.69
CA THR A 246 -19.69 8.60 -0.66
C THR A 246 -18.91 7.56 -1.47
N THR A 247 -17.88 6.95 -0.85
CA THR A 247 -16.96 6.05 -1.56
C THR A 247 -17.46 4.61 -1.63
N LEU A 248 -18.05 4.10 -0.55
CA LEU A 248 -18.40 2.69 -0.37
C LEU A 248 -19.92 2.43 -0.36
N GLY A 249 -20.73 3.47 -0.19
CA GLY A 249 -22.19 3.41 -0.15
C GLY A 249 -22.76 3.54 1.26
N SER A 250 -24.03 3.97 1.35
CA SER A 250 -24.70 4.28 2.62
C SER A 250 -24.82 3.09 3.58
N GLU A 251 -24.79 1.87 3.06
CA GLU A 251 -24.90 0.63 3.85
C GLU A 251 -23.53 0.04 4.24
N ALA A 252 -22.41 0.69 3.86
CA ALA A 252 -21.08 0.10 4.01
C ALA A 252 -20.65 -0.13 5.47
N LEU A 253 -21.26 0.57 6.43
CA LEU A 253 -21.02 0.35 7.86
C LEU A 253 -21.81 -0.83 8.43
N ASP A 254 -22.87 -1.27 7.74
CA ASP A 254 -23.80 -2.29 8.23
C ASP A 254 -23.71 -3.62 7.43
N SER A 255 -23.17 -3.55 6.21
CA SER A 255 -23.17 -4.66 5.26
C SER A 255 -21.83 -4.76 4.52
N PRO A 256 -21.22 -5.96 4.45
CA PRO A 256 -20.00 -6.17 3.68
C PRO A 256 -20.27 -6.22 2.17
N ASN A 257 -21.55 -6.15 1.77
CA ASN A 257 -22.01 -6.28 0.39
C ASN A 257 -22.62 -4.97 -0.14
N SER A 258 -22.28 -3.81 0.45
CA SER A 258 -22.82 -2.53 -0.02
C SER A 258 -22.52 -2.32 -1.51
N GLN A 259 -23.57 -1.99 -2.27
CA GLN A 259 -23.51 -1.81 -3.73
C GLN A 259 -23.48 -0.33 -4.17
N GLY A 260 -23.68 0.61 -3.22
CA GLY A 260 -23.71 2.05 -3.51
C GLY A 260 -22.32 2.71 -3.48
N GLY A 261 -22.31 4.04 -3.61
CA GLY A 261 -21.10 4.85 -3.64
C GLY A 261 -20.37 4.81 -4.97
N MET A 262 -19.11 5.19 -4.97
CA MET A 262 -18.25 5.20 -6.16
C MET A 262 -17.90 3.79 -6.64
N SER A 263 -17.81 3.62 -7.95
CA SER A 263 -17.27 2.44 -8.62
C SER A 263 -15.76 2.27 -8.37
N LYS A 264 -15.23 1.08 -8.65
CA LYS A 264 -13.78 0.82 -8.60
C LYS A 264 -13.04 1.79 -9.53
N GLU A 265 -13.54 1.99 -10.74
CA GLU A 265 -12.93 2.81 -11.77
C GLU A 265 -12.86 4.27 -11.34
N GLU A 266 -13.94 4.82 -10.76
CA GLU A 266 -13.97 6.20 -10.25
C GLU A 266 -12.99 6.39 -9.08
N LEU A 267 -12.90 5.44 -8.15
CA LEU A 267 -11.96 5.53 -7.02
C LEU A 267 -10.51 5.45 -7.51
N VAL A 268 -10.23 4.54 -8.43
CA VAL A 268 -8.90 4.37 -9.03
C VAL A 268 -8.50 5.61 -9.84
N GLU A 269 -9.42 6.20 -10.59
CA GLU A 269 -9.17 7.44 -11.33
C GLU A 269 -8.90 8.62 -10.38
N ALA A 270 -9.72 8.78 -9.35
CA ALA A 270 -9.56 9.81 -8.32
C ALA A 270 -8.18 9.71 -7.64
N TRP A 271 -7.75 8.51 -7.28
CA TRP A 271 -6.47 8.26 -6.63
C TRP A 271 -5.28 8.38 -7.57
N ALA A 272 -5.42 8.04 -8.86
CA ALA A 272 -4.34 8.17 -9.84
C ALA A 272 -4.10 9.61 -10.28
N ARG A 273 -5.13 10.47 -10.25
CA ARG A 273 -5.08 11.86 -10.73
C ARG A 273 -3.92 12.70 -10.16
N PRO A 274 -3.56 12.64 -8.87
CA PRO A 274 -2.47 13.45 -8.32
C PRO A 274 -1.11 13.13 -8.95
N PHE A 275 -0.90 11.93 -9.53
CA PHE A 275 0.32 11.64 -10.30
C PHE A 275 0.42 12.44 -11.61
N GLN A 276 -0.66 13.07 -12.06
CA GLN A 276 -0.65 13.99 -13.20
C GLN A 276 -0.49 15.45 -12.74
N GLU A 277 -1.15 15.81 -11.65
CA GLU A 277 -1.28 17.20 -11.18
C GLU A 277 -0.18 17.66 -10.23
N CYS A 278 0.24 16.80 -9.29
CA CYS A 278 1.21 17.17 -8.27
C CYS A 278 2.63 17.28 -8.84
N PRO A 279 3.49 18.18 -8.33
CA PRO A 279 4.88 18.27 -8.77
C PRO A 279 5.66 16.98 -8.51
N ASP A 280 6.57 16.61 -9.42
CA ASP A 280 7.55 15.55 -9.18
C ASP A 280 8.64 16.09 -8.24
N ILE A 281 8.63 15.67 -6.99
CA ILE A 281 9.52 16.23 -5.95
C ILE A 281 10.99 15.86 -6.19
N ARG A 282 11.26 14.81 -6.97
CA ARG A 282 12.64 14.45 -7.38
C ARG A 282 13.26 15.54 -8.27
N ARG A 283 12.43 16.26 -9.04
CA ARG A 283 12.88 17.34 -9.93
C ARG A 283 13.10 18.65 -9.19
N GLY A 284 12.49 18.84 -8.01
CA GLY A 284 12.74 19.99 -7.14
C GLY A 284 14.20 20.08 -6.70
N TYR A 285 14.81 18.94 -6.37
CA TYR A 285 16.22 18.86 -6.01
C TYR A 285 17.17 19.13 -7.16
N ALA A 286 16.83 18.75 -8.40
CA ALA A 286 17.66 19.04 -9.55
C ALA A 286 17.76 20.56 -9.82
N MET A 287 16.68 21.32 -9.58
CA MET A 287 16.70 22.79 -9.71
C MET A 287 17.37 23.48 -8.52
N GLU A 288 17.15 23.04 -7.28
CA GLU A 288 17.84 23.63 -6.13
C GLU A 288 19.35 23.33 -6.11
N LEU A 289 19.77 22.11 -6.49
CA LEU A 289 21.18 21.80 -6.71
C LEU A 289 21.76 22.54 -7.93
N ALA A 290 21.03 22.64 -9.04
CA ALA A 290 21.50 23.42 -10.19
C ALA A 290 21.63 24.92 -9.88
N ASN A 291 20.72 25.50 -9.10
CA ASN A 291 20.81 26.88 -8.64
C ASN A 291 21.93 27.09 -7.62
N ALA A 292 22.12 26.15 -6.70
CA ALA A 292 23.25 26.18 -5.75
C ALA A 292 24.61 26.04 -6.46
N MET A 293 24.70 25.18 -7.48
CA MET A 293 25.92 25.02 -8.29
C MET A 293 26.17 26.20 -9.23
N SER A 294 25.12 26.80 -9.80
CA SER A 294 25.21 28.02 -10.62
C SER A 294 25.69 29.21 -9.78
N HIS A 295 25.22 29.35 -8.54
CA HIS A 295 25.73 30.36 -7.60
C HIS A 295 27.18 30.11 -7.18
N MET A 296 27.61 28.85 -7.02
CA MET A 296 29.02 28.53 -6.72
C MET A 296 29.95 28.80 -7.90
N LEU A 297 29.49 28.61 -9.15
CA LEU A 297 30.25 28.92 -10.36
C LEU A 297 30.34 30.42 -10.69
N GLN A 298 29.44 31.24 -10.13
CA GLN A 298 29.52 32.71 -10.22
C GLN A 298 30.42 33.33 -9.13
N LEU A 299 30.86 32.52 -8.16
CA LEU A 299 31.74 32.92 -7.06
C LEU A 299 33.19 32.41 -7.22
N LEU A 300 33.50 31.79 -8.36
CA LEU A 300 34.85 31.42 -8.81
C LEU A 300 35.23 32.26 -10.04
#